data_AF-A0A109MVU8-F1
#
_entry.id   AF-A0A109MVU8-F1
#
_cell.length_a   1.000
_cell.length_b   1.000
_cell.length_c   1.000
_cell.angle_alpha   90.00
_cell.angle_beta   90.00
_cell.angle_gamma   90.00
#
_symmetry.space_group_name_H-M   'P 1'
#
loop_
_entity.id
_entity.type
_entity.pdbx_description
1 polymer ?
#
loop_
_entity_poly.entity_id
_entity_poly.type
_entity_poly.pdbx_seq_one_letter_code
_entity_poly.pdbx_strand_id
1 'polypeptide(L)'
;MFDFEKYMHAPSLIATASSYILIGTLFAIIYRKKPASPKLWKAILVLVLGMFAFHFTFNLAEEVISIPILPIGVALLSWLLGRQGNAARWQRFRRFAWLGFLSNFIVFAFALLAIPLDGMMYPKNVPSTYMMDVKKASLIASHPHSKEGTLNKAKLEKLMGKMKQKKIESESWYNRIRKDGDHKEKFPYILNGTTAAKGSGLKAIIFIEEDGRGILITPNKGRQVYFRLKESILTGGDGENG
;
A
#
# COMPACT_ATOMS: atom_id res chain seq x y z
N MET A 1 -9.31 16.57 12.34
CA MET A 1 -9.62 16.18 10.95
C MET A 1 -9.21 14.73 10.78
N PHE A 2 -10.17 13.79 10.67
CA PHE A 2 -9.86 12.38 10.45
C PHE A 2 -9.16 12.26 9.09
N ASP A 3 -7.89 11.83 9.09
CA ASP A 3 -7.07 11.67 7.89
C ASP A 3 -7.53 10.40 7.15
N PHE A 4 -8.71 10.46 6.52
CA PHE A 4 -9.37 9.33 5.83
C PHE A 4 -8.46 8.69 4.76
N GLU A 5 -7.53 9.45 4.19
CA GLU A 5 -6.55 8.94 3.22
C GLU A 5 -5.57 7.92 3.83
N LYS A 6 -5.32 7.98 5.15
CA LYS A 6 -4.44 7.02 5.83
C LYS A 6 -5.02 5.60 5.85
N TYR A 7 -6.35 5.46 5.76
CA TYR A 7 -7.06 4.19 5.92
C TYR A 7 -7.60 3.62 4.61
N MET A 8 -7.57 4.38 3.52
CA MET A 8 -8.21 4.02 2.25
C MET A 8 -7.17 3.66 1.20
N HIS A 9 -6.47 2.54 1.40
CA HIS A 9 -5.66 1.93 0.36
C HIS A 9 -6.59 1.16 -0.60
N ALA A 10 -6.83 1.71 -1.80
CA ALA A 10 -7.88 1.22 -2.69
C ALA A 10 -7.73 -0.26 -3.10
N PRO A 11 -6.54 -0.76 -3.50
CA PRO A 11 -6.35 -2.16 -3.85
C PRO A 11 -6.72 -3.12 -2.72
N SER A 12 -6.36 -2.77 -1.47
CA SER A 12 -6.66 -3.63 -0.32
C SER A 12 -8.14 -3.57 0.07
N LEU A 13 -8.80 -2.42 -0.10
CA LEU A 13 -10.25 -2.31 0.09
C LEU A 13 -11.03 -3.15 -0.92
N ILE A 14 -10.65 -3.08 -2.20
CA ILE A 14 -11.26 -3.88 -3.27
C ILE A 14 -11.09 -5.37 -2.94
N ALA A 15 -9.85 -5.79 -2.66
CA ALA A 15 -9.55 -7.17 -2.30
C ALA A 15 -10.36 -7.66 -1.08
N THR A 16 -10.42 -6.84 -0.02
CA THR A 16 -11.17 -7.15 1.20
C THR A 16 -12.66 -7.28 0.91
N ALA A 17 -13.25 -6.33 0.19
CA ALA A 17 -14.67 -6.37 -0.18
C ALA A 17 -14.99 -7.61 -1.03
N SER A 18 -14.18 -7.90 -2.04
CA SER A 18 -14.34 -9.09 -2.88
C SER A 18 -14.25 -10.39 -2.08
N SER A 19 -13.36 -10.46 -1.09
CA SER A 19 -13.23 -11.63 -0.23
C SER A 19 -14.50 -11.89 0.59
N TYR A 20 -15.09 -10.86 1.21
CA TYR A 20 -16.33 -10.98 1.98
C TYR A 20 -17.54 -11.29 1.10
N ILE A 21 -17.61 -10.72 -0.11
CA ILE A 21 -18.64 -11.07 -1.10
C ILE A 21 -18.56 -12.56 -1.44
N LEU A 22 -17.36 -13.10 -1.67
CA LEU A 22 -17.18 -14.52 -1.96
C LEU A 22 -17.57 -15.40 -0.76
N ILE A 23 -17.14 -15.06 0.45
CA ILE A 23 -17.50 -15.79 1.69
C ILE A 23 -19.03 -15.79 1.88
N GLY A 24 -19.69 -14.64 1.73
CA GLY A 24 -21.14 -14.51 1.83
C GLY A 24 -21.88 -15.33 0.78
N THR A 25 -21.36 -15.35 -0.46
CA THR A 25 -21.91 -16.17 -1.55
C THR A 25 -21.79 -17.67 -1.24
N LEU A 26 -20.62 -18.13 -0.80
CA LEU A 26 -20.40 -19.52 -0.38
C LEU A 26 -21.31 -19.90 0.80
N PHE A 27 -21.46 -19.00 1.77
CA PHE A 27 -22.38 -19.19 2.89
C PHE A 27 -23.82 -19.38 2.40
N ALA A 28 -24.30 -18.52 1.50
CA ALA A 28 -25.65 -18.61 0.94
C ALA A 28 -25.88 -19.93 0.18
N ILE A 29 -24.88 -20.38 -0.61
CA ILE A 29 -24.93 -21.67 -1.32
C ILE A 29 -25.02 -22.84 -0.33
N ILE A 30 -24.19 -22.85 0.72
CA ILE A 30 -24.21 -23.90 1.76
C ILE A 30 -25.54 -23.90 2.50
N TYR A 31 -26.08 -22.72 2.80
CA TYR A 31 -27.34 -22.57 3.53
C TYR A 31 -28.55 -23.07 2.74
N ARG A 32 -28.62 -22.76 1.44
CA ARG A 32 -29.73 -23.17 0.57
C ARG A 32 -29.77 -24.67 0.27
N LYS A 33 -28.61 -25.34 0.20
CA LYS A 33 -28.50 -26.77 -0.15
C LYS A 33 -28.89 -27.75 0.99
N LYS A 34 -29.45 -27.29 2.11
CA LYS A 34 -29.77 -28.16 3.26
C LYS A 34 -31.29 -28.32 3.47
N PRO A 35 -31.83 -29.56 3.50
CA PRO A 35 -33.26 -29.81 3.71
C PRO A 35 -33.74 -29.47 5.13
N ALA A 36 -32.86 -29.52 6.12
CA ALA A 36 -33.10 -29.03 7.48
C ALA A 36 -32.10 -27.91 7.81
N SER A 37 -32.33 -26.72 7.26
CA SER A 37 -31.47 -25.55 7.47
C SER A 37 -31.45 -25.15 8.95
N PRO A 38 -30.26 -25.03 9.59
CA PRO A 38 -30.20 -24.51 10.96
C PRO A 38 -30.70 -23.06 11.00
N LYS A 39 -31.15 -22.59 12.17
CA LYS A 39 -31.53 -21.17 12.36
C LYS A 39 -30.37 -20.28 11.89
N LEU A 40 -30.66 -19.28 11.06
CA LEU A 40 -29.67 -18.42 10.40
C LEU A 40 -28.62 -17.87 11.36
N TRP A 41 -29.05 -17.30 12.50
CA TRP A 41 -28.13 -16.75 13.50
C TRP A 41 -27.17 -17.79 14.08
N LYS A 42 -27.59 -19.06 14.23
CA LYS A 42 -26.73 -20.14 14.69
C LYS A 42 -25.69 -20.52 13.64
N ALA A 43 -26.07 -20.48 12.36
CA ALA A 43 -25.13 -20.74 11.27
C ALA A 43 -24.08 -19.62 11.16
N ILE A 44 -24.50 -18.36 11.32
CA ILE A 44 -23.59 -17.21 11.38
C ILE A 44 -22.63 -17.34 12.57
N LEU A 45 -23.14 -17.64 13.76
CA LEU A 45 -22.31 -17.81 14.96
C LEU A 45 -21.28 -18.94 14.78
N VAL A 46 -21.67 -20.07 14.21
CA VAL A 46 -20.75 -21.17 13.89
C VAL A 46 -19.71 -20.77 12.84
N LEU A 47 -20.09 -19.98 11.84
CA LEU A 47 -19.15 -19.45 10.86
C LEU A 47 -18.11 -18.55 11.54
N VAL A 48 -18.56 -17.57 12.35
CA VAL A 48 -17.67 -16.64 13.06
C VAL A 48 -16.73 -17.40 14.01
N LEU A 49 -17.26 -18.35 14.80
CA LEU A 49 -16.44 -19.18 15.66
C LEU A 49 -15.46 -20.06 14.86
N GLY A 50 -15.85 -20.51 13.66
CA GLY A 50 -14.98 -21.27 12.76
C GLY A 50 -13.80 -20.46 12.20
N MET A 51 -13.90 -19.13 12.18
CA MET A 51 -12.81 -18.25 11.70
C MET A 51 -11.60 -18.27 12.63
N PHE A 52 -11.78 -18.61 13.91
CA PHE A 52 -10.66 -18.69 14.85
C PHE A 52 -9.64 -19.75 14.40
N ALA A 53 -8.42 -19.30 14.12
CA ALA A 53 -7.31 -20.14 13.72
C ALA A 53 -6.06 -19.76 14.50
N PHE A 54 -5.15 -20.71 14.65
CA PHE A 54 -3.78 -20.41 15.02
C PHE A 54 -3.04 -19.90 13.78
N HIS A 55 -2.46 -18.71 13.88
CA HIS A 55 -1.67 -18.12 12.80
C HIS A 55 -0.19 -18.30 13.10
N PHE A 56 0.56 -18.71 12.09
CA PHE A 56 2.01 -18.64 12.11
C PHE A 56 2.45 -17.42 11.31
N THR A 57 3.20 -16.54 11.97
CA THR A 57 3.65 -15.27 11.40
C THR A 57 5.14 -15.34 11.10
N PHE A 58 5.53 -14.93 9.91
CA PHE A 58 6.92 -14.83 9.48
C PHE A 58 7.12 -13.62 8.57
N ASN A 59 8.36 -13.15 8.49
CA ASN A 59 8.73 -12.03 7.62
C ASN A 59 9.12 -12.56 6.24
N LEU A 60 8.51 -12.05 5.19
CA LEU A 60 8.87 -12.33 3.80
C LEU A 60 9.03 -11.00 3.06
N ALA A 61 10.23 -10.73 2.54
CA ALA A 61 10.53 -9.55 1.72
C ALA A 61 10.06 -8.21 2.33
N GLU A 62 10.41 -7.97 3.60
CA GLU A 62 10.02 -6.76 4.38
C GLU A 62 8.52 -6.67 4.74
N GLU A 63 7.71 -7.68 4.41
CA GLU A 63 6.32 -7.77 4.80
C GLU A 63 6.08 -8.88 5.84
N VAL A 64 5.18 -8.61 6.79
CA VAL A 64 4.77 -9.57 7.83
C VAL A 64 3.60 -10.40 7.30
N ILE A 65 3.84 -11.68 7.03
CA ILE A 65 2.83 -12.60 6.50
C ILE A 65 2.36 -13.53 7.62
N SER A 66 1.04 -13.74 7.72
CA SER A 66 0.44 -14.65 8.70
C SER A 66 -0.42 -15.71 8.01
N ILE A 67 -0.04 -16.99 8.15
CA ILE A 67 -0.76 -18.12 7.56
C ILE A 67 -1.57 -18.84 8.65
N PRO A 68 -2.87 -19.09 8.46
CA PRO A 68 -3.66 -19.91 9.37
C PRO A 68 -3.28 -21.39 9.22
N ILE A 69 -2.75 -22.01 10.28
CA ILE A 69 -2.30 -23.43 10.25
C ILE A 69 -3.29 -24.34 10.95
N LEU A 70 -3.75 -23.98 12.16
CA LEU A 70 -4.60 -24.86 12.97
C LEU A 70 -6.02 -24.31 13.09
N PRO A 71 -7.06 -25.11 12.75
CA PRO A 71 -8.45 -24.69 12.81
C PRO A 71 -9.02 -24.81 14.23
N ILE A 72 -8.49 -24.03 15.18
CA ILE A 72 -8.87 -24.09 16.61
C ILE A 72 -10.39 -23.90 16.77
N GLY A 73 -10.98 -22.95 16.06
CA GLY A 73 -12.42 -22.70 16.08
C GLY A 73 -13.24 -23.91 15.66
N VAL A 74 -12.81 -24.62 14.62
CA VAL A 74 -13.46 -25.85 14.14
C VAL A 74 -13.30 -26.97 15.16
N ALA A 75 -12.12 -27.13 15.77
CA ALA A 75 -11.87 -28.13 16.80
C ALA A 75 -12.71 -27.88 18.06
N LEU A 76 -12.81 -26.62 18.49
CA LEU A 76 -13.67 -26.22 19.61
C LEU A 76 -15.14 -26.51 19.32
N LEU A 77 -15.61 -26.16 18.13
CA LEU A 77 -17.00 -26.41 17.70
C LEU A 77 -17.30 -27.90 17.54
N SER A 78 -16.37 -28.70 17.03
CA SER A 78 -16.54 -30.14 16.88
C SER A 78 -16.64 -30.82 18.23
N TRP A 79 -15.82 -30.40 19.20
CA TRP A 79 -15.90 -30.86 20.58
C TRP A 79 -17.22 -30.43 21.26
N LEU A 80 -17.59 -29.15 21.16
CA LEU A 80 -18.78 -28.61 21.83
C LEU A 80 -20.09 -29.18 21.24
N LEU A 81 -20.21 -29.27 19.92
CA LEU A 81 -21.42 -29.73 19.23
C LEU A 81 -21.50 -31.25 19.09
N GLY A 82 -20.36 -31.95 19.16
CA GLY A 82 -20.27 -33.41 19.12
C GLY A 82 -20.36 -34.09 20.49
N ARG A 83 -20.35 -33.32 21.59
CA ARG A 83 -20.44 -33.84 22.97
C ARG A 83 -21.75 -34.61 23.19
N GLN A 84 -21.73 -35.56 24.12
CA GLN A 84 -22.91 -36.34 24.57
C GLN A 84 -23.62 -37.13 23.44
N GLY A 85 -22.86 -37.72 22.50
CA GLY A 85 -23.42 -38.57 21.44
C GLY A 85 -24.17 -37.84 20.33
N ASN A 86 -24.12 -36.50 20.29
CA ASN A 86 -24.92 -35.67 19.39
C ASN A 86 -24.27 -35.43 18.01
N ALA A 87 -23.72 -36.48 17.40
CA ALA A 87 -22.98 -36.41 16.14
C ALA A 87 -23.80 -35.78 14.98
N ALA A 88 -25.12 -35.99 14.97
CA ALA A 88 -26.02 -35.38 13.99
C ALA A 88 -26.02 -33.84 14.04
N ARG A 89 -25.88 -33.25 15.24
CA ARG A 89 -25.79 -31.79 15.41
C ARG A 89 -24.50 -31.25 14.79
N TRP A 90 -23.35 -31.88 15.05
CA TRP A 90 -22.09 -31.52 14.41
C TRP A 90 -22.19 -31.64 12.89
N GLN A 91 -22.74 -32.73 12.34
CA GLN A 91 -22.90 -32.90 10.90
C GLN A 91 -23.76 -31.79 10.25
N ARG A 92 -24.76 -31.26 10.98
CA ARG A 92 -25.56 -30.14 10.50
C ARG A 92 -24.73 -28.85 10.36
N PHE A 93 -23.85 -28.57 11.30
CA PHE A 93 -23.10 -27.31 11.40
C PHE A 93 -21.68 -27.33 10.82
N ARG A 94 -21.07 -28.51 10.64
CA ARG A 94 -19.68 -28.71 10.21
C ARG A 94 -19.28 -27.87 9.00
N ARG A 95 -20.12 -27.80 7.96
CA ARG A 95 -19.82 -27.03 6.74
C ARG A 95 -19.67 -25.53 6.99
N PHE A 96 -20.42 -24.96 7.93
CA PHE A 96 -20.29 -23.55 8.29
C PHE A 96 -19.00 -23.27 9.08
N ALA A 97 -18.63 -24.18 9.99
CA ALA A 97 -17.38 -24.07 10.74
C ALA A 97 -16.16 -24.13 9.81
N TRP A 98 -16.15 -25.10 8.87
CA TRP A 98 -15.08 -25.21 7.87
C TRP A 98 -15.08 -24.04 6.89
N LEU A 99 -16.23 -23.47 6.53
CA LEU A 99 -16.28 -22.23 5.75
C LEU A 99 -15.67 -21.06 6.53
N GLY A 100 -15.94 -20.96 7.83
CA GLY A 100 -15.29 -20.00 8.72
C GLY A 100 -13.77 -20.13 8.67
N PHE A 101 -13.23 -21.33 8.83
CA PHE A 101 -11.78 -21.54 8.74
C PHE A 101 -11.23 -21.22 7.34
N LEU A 102 -11.90 -21.70 6.29
CA LEU A 102 -11.55 -21.45 4.89
C LEU A 102 -11.55 -19.95 4.55
N SER A 103 -12.38 -19.16 5.21
CA SER A 103 -12.43 -17.71 5.00
C SER A 103 -11.09 -17.02 5.24
N ASN A 104 -10.27 -17.52 6.17
CA ASN A 104 -8.92 -16.99 6.40
C ASN A 104 -8.03 -17.14 5.16
N PHE A 105 -8.12 -18.29 4.47
CA PHE A 105 -7.38 -18.52 3.22
C PHE A 105 -7.92 -17.69 2.07
N ILE A 106 -9.24 -17.48 2.01
CA ILE A 106 -9.85 -16.61 1.00
C ILE A 106 -9.34 -15.17 1.20
N VAL A 107 -9.43 -14.63 2.41
CA VAL A 107 -8.91 -13.27 2.73
C VAL A 107 -7.42 -13.19 2.41
N PHE A 108 -6.63 -14.20 2.79
CA PHE A 108 -5.21 -14.26 2.49
C PHE A 108 -4.92 -14.25 0.97
N ALA A 109 -5.63 -15.07 0.19
CA ALA A 109 -5.48 -15.12 -1.26
C ALA A 109 -5.82 -13.77 -1.91
N PHE A 110 -6.90 -13.11 -1.47
CA PHE A 110 -7.25 -11.77 -1.97
C PHE A 110 -6.23 -10.71 -1.54
N ALA A 111 -5.67 -10.80 -0.33
CA ALA A 111 -4.57 -9.92 0.09
C ALA A 111 -3.34 -10.07 -0.81
N LEU A 112 -2.98 -11.30 -1.21
CA LEU A 112 -1.91 -11.53 -2.18
C LEU A 112 -2.24 -10.96 -3.56
N LEU A 113 -3.49 -11.06 -4.02
CA LEU A 113 -3.95 -10.45 -5.28
C LEU A 113 -3.94 -8.91 -5.23
N ALA A 114 -4.01 -8.31 -4.05
CA ALA A 114 -3.90 -6.86 -3.90
C ALA A 114 -2.50 -6.34 -4.29
N ILE A 115 -1.45 -7.16 -4.17
CA ILE A 115 -0.06 -6.78 -4.51
C ILE A 115 0.11 -6.46 -6.00
N PRO A 116 -0.21 -7.36 -6.96
CA PRO A 116 -0.13 -7.01 -8.38
C PRO A 116 -1.14 -5.93 -8.77
N LEU A 117 -2.32 -5.89 -8.13
CA LEU A 117 -3.31 -4.83 -8.37
C LEU A 117 -2.78 -3.45 -7.98
N ASP A 118 -2.07 -3.36 -6.85
CA ASP A 118 -1.38 -2.14 -6.41
C ASP A 118 -0.36 -1.66 -7.45
N GLY A 119 0.48 -2.56 -7.96
CA GLY A 119 1.46 -2.24 -8.99
C GLY A 119 0.84 -1.76 -10.31
N MET A 120 -0.36 -2.24 -10.65
CA MET A 120 -1.11 -1.80 -11.84
C MET A 120 -1.79 -0.44 -11.63
N MET A 121 -2.36 -0.20 -10.45
CA MET A 121 -3.05 1.05 -10.12
C MET A 121 -2.07 2.20 -9.83
N TYR A 122 -0.93 1.88 -9.21
CA TYR A 122 0.06 2.84 -8.72
C TYR A 122 1.46 2.45 -9.19
N PRO A 123 1.76 2.61 -10.50
CA PRO A 123 3.04 2.22 -11.07
C PRO A 123 4.19 3.05 -10.47
N LYS A 124 5.19 2.36 -9.88
CA LYS A 124 6.30 3.00 -9.13
C LYS A 124 7.27 3.81 -10.00
N ASN A 125 7.23 3.62 -11.31
CA ASN A 125 8.07 4.30 -12.30
C ASN A 125 7.42 5.56 -12.89
N VAL A 126 6.25 5.98 -12.36
CA VAL A 126 5.54 7.17 -12.83
C VAL A 126 5.52 8.22 -11.71
N PRO A 127 5.91 9.49 -11.97
CA PRO A 127 5.91 10.54 -10.95
C PRO A 127 4.53 10.83 -10.35
N SER A 128 3.46 10.76 -11.16
CA SER A 128 2.09 11.04 -10.72
C SER A 128 1.61 10.08 -9.62
N THR A 129 2.25 8.91 -9.45
CA THR A 129 2.02 8.02 -8.32
C THR A 129 2.33 8.70 -6.98
N TYR A 130 3.38 9.51 -6.93
CA TYR A 130 3.86 10.15 -5.71
C TYR A 130 3.47 11.62 -5.60
N MET A 131 3.25 12.29 -6.73
CA MET A 131 2.94 13.71 -6.83
C MET A 131 1.90 13.97 -7.92
N MET A 132 0.65 13.56 -7.66
CA MET A 132 -0.47 13.71 -8.59
C MET A 132 -0.99 15.15 -8.65
N ASP A 133 -1.09 15.82 -7.49
CA ASP A 133 -1.50 17.23 -7.40
C ASP A 133 -0.34 18.06 -6.84
N VAL A 134 0.01 19.12 -7.58
CA VAL A 134 1.09 20.06 -7.25
C VAL A 134 0.58 21.50 -7.10
N LYS A 135 -0.74 21.73 -7.07
CA LYS A 135 -1.33 23.09 -7.00
C LYS A 135 -0.88 23.84 -5.74
N LYS A 136 -0.89 23.15 -4.61
CA LYS A 136 -0.43 23.68 -3.32
C LYS A 136 1.07 23.53 -3.12
N ALA A 137 1.80 23.06 -4.12
CA ALA A 137 3.22 22.77 -3.96
C ALA A 137 4.01 24.06 -3.67
N SER A 138 5.03 23.97 -2.84
CA SER A 138 5.95 25.07 -2.53
C SER A 138 7.35 24.52 -2.33
N LEU A 139 8.35 25.33 -2.71
CA LEU A 139 9.74 25.00 -2.48
C LEU A 139 10.15 25.48 -1.08
N ILE A 140 10.82 24.63 -0.32
CA ILE A 140 11.43 24.96 0.97
C ILE A 140 12.91 24.69 0.84
N ALA A 141 13.76 25.68 1.11
CA ALA A 141 15.20 25.48 1.24
C ALA A 141 15.49 24.54 2.42
N SER A 142 16.18 23.44 2.16
CA SER A 142 16.64 22.51 3.21
C SER A 142 18.08 22.75 3.63
N HIS A 143 18.83 23.59 2.91
CA HIS A 143 20.24 23.84 3.16
C HIS A 143 20.60 25.34 3.02
N PRO A 144 21.47 25.92 3.87
CA PRO A 144 21.86 27.35 3.81
C PRO A 144 22.48 27.80 2.49
N HIS A 145 23.03 26.86 1.71
CA HIS A 145 23.58 27.13 0.37
C HIS A 145 22.54 27.07 -0.76
N SER A 146 21.26 26.87 -0.43
CA SER A 146 20.19 26.95 -1.43
C SER A 146 20.17 28.35 -2.05
N LYS A 147 20.27 28.44 -3.37
CA LYS A 147 20.07 29.71 -4.08
C LYS A 147 18.59 30.11 -3.94
N GLU A 148 18.31 31.40 -3.97
CA GLU A 148 16.93 31.88 -4.06
C GLU A 148 16.32 31.43 -5.39
N GLY A 149 15.47 30.41 -5.32
CA GLY A 149 14.77 29.84 -6.46
C GLY A 149 13.29 29.68 -6.14
N THR A 150 12.44 30.05 -7.09
CA THR A 150 10.99 29.87 -6.98
C THR A 150 10.53 28.67 -7.79
N LEU A 151 9.51 27.96 -7.30
CA LEU A 151 8.95 26.82 -8.04
C LEU A 151 8.02 27.31 -9.16
N ASN A 152 8.31 26.93 -10.40
CA ASN A 152 7.39 27.09 -11.50
C ASN A 152 6.39 25.92 -11.54
N LYS A 153 5.27 26.07 -10.83
CA LYS A 153 4.22 25.02 -10.70
C LYS A 153 3.64 24.59 -12.04
N ALA A 154 3.37 25.54 -12.93
CA ALA A 154 2.81 25.27 -14.26
C ALA A 154 3.79 24.44 -15.12
N LYS A 155 5.08 24.76 -15.03
CA LYS A 155 6.14 24.00 -15.71
C LYS A 155 6.30 22.61 -15.10
N LEU A 156 6.27 22.48 -13.77
CA LEU A 156 6.27 21.19 -13.09
C LEU A 156 5.12 20.31 -13.58
N GLU A 157 3.88 20.82 -13.54
CA GLU A 157 2.68 20.09 -13.98
C GLU A 157 2.79 19.63 -15.44
N LYS A 158 3.23 20.52 -16.34
CA LYS A 158 3.43 20.22 -17.77
C LYS A 158 4.52 19.17 -18.02
N LEU A 159 5.55 19.13 -17.16
CA LEU A 159 6.72 18.27 -17.35
C LEU A 159 6.61 16.92 -16.62
N MET A 160 5.64 16.69 -15.74
CA MET A 160 5.46 15.42 -15.01
C MET A 160 5.45 14.20 -15.94
N GLY A 161 4.71 14.26 -17.06
CA GLY A 161 4.64 13.16 -18.03
C GLY A 161 5.92 12.93 -18.85
N LYS A 162 6.89 13.86 -18.77
CA LYS A 162 8.17 13.79 -19.52
C LYS A 162 9.34 13.34 -18.66
N MET A 163 9.14 13.19 -17.35
CA MET A 163 10.16 12.74 -16.42
C MET A 163 10.58 11.30 -16.74
N LYS A 164 11.89 11.04 -16.67
CA LYS A 164 12.42 9.68 -16.82
C LYS A 164 13.06 9.23 -15.53
N GLN A 165 12.72 8.03 -15.08
CA GLN A 165 13.39 7.42 -13.95
C GLN A 165 14.87 7.17 -14.31
N LYS A 166 15.77 7.55 -13.42
CA LYS A 166 17.22 7.29 -13.54
C LYS A 166 17.74 6.71 -12.22
N LYS A 167 18.87 6.02 -12.27
CA LYS A 167 19.61 5.66 -11.05
C LYS A 167 20.32 6.90 -10.53
N ILE A 168 20.29 7.12 -9.21
CA ILE A 168 21.19 8.07 -8.57
C ILE A 168 22.55 7.40 -8.44
N GLU A 169 23.58 8.08 -8.94
CA GLU A 169 24.97 7.70 -8.68
C GLU A 169 25.37 8.22 -7.29
N SER A 170 24.98 7.48 -6.26
CA SER A 170 25.23 7.82 -4.84
C SER A 170 26.72 7.79 -4.50
N GLU A 171 27.47 6.84 -5.07
CA GLU A 171 28.92 6.72 -4.87
C GLU A 171 29.69 7.91 -5.42
N SER A 172 29.34 8.40 -6.62
CA SER A 172 30.01 9.55 -7.22
C SER A 172 29.70 10.83 -6.43
N TRP A 173 28.49 10.96 -5.90
CA TRP A 173 28.11 12.07 -5.03
C TRP A 173 28.83 12.04 -3.67
N TYR A 174 28.87 10.88 -2.99
CA TYR A 174 29.58 10.72 -1.71
C TYR A 174 31.07 10.99 -1.85
N ASN A 175 31.68 10.52 -2.93
CA ASN A 175 33.10 10.72 -3.18
C ASN A 175 33.46 12.20 -3.43
N ARG A 176 32.60 12.98 -4.09
CA ARG A 176 32.82 14.43 -4.31
C ARG A 176 32.84 15.22 -2.99
N ILE A 177 31.88 14.95 -2.11
CA ILE A 177 31.82 15.58 -0.78
C ILE A 177 33.09 15.26 0.02
N ARG A 178 33.54 13.99 -0.01
CA ARG A 178 34.66 13.52 0.81
C ARG A 178 36.04 13.90 0.27
N LYS A 179 36.25 13.92 -1.05
CA LYS A 179 37.57 14.13 -1.68
C LYS A 179 37.83 15.56 -2.10
N ASP A 180 36.82 16.25 -2.62
CA ASP A 180 37.03 17.55 -3.28
C ASP A 180 36.75 18.73 -2.33
N GLY A 181 36.27 18.45 -1.10
CA GLY A 181 35.85 19.49 -0.16
C GLY A 181 34.66 20.31 -0.67
N ASP A 182 33.97 19.84 -1.71
CA ASP A 182 32.77 20.48 -2.25
C ASP A 182 31.58 20.13 -1.37
N HIS A 183 31.24 21.03 -0.45
CA HIS A 183 30.12 20.90 0.50
C HIS A 183 28.78 21.29 -0.13
N LYS A 184 28.66 21.29 -1.46
CA LYS A 184 27.40 21.57 -2.15
C LYS A 184 26.41 20.42 -1.96
N GLU A 185 25.33 20.72 -1.25
CA GLU A 185 24.17 19.84 -1.15
C GLU A 185 23.53 19.69 -2.53
N LYS A 186 23.45 18.44 -3.03
CA LYS A 186 22.92 18.13 -4.36
C LYS A 186 21.41 18.33 -4.42
N PHE A 187 20.72 18.10 -3.31
CA PHE A 187 19.27 18.25 -3.19
C PHE A 187 18.90 19.31 -2.14
N PRO A 188 19.19 20.60 -2.42
CA PRO A 188 19.07 21.67 -1.42
C PRO A 188 17.63 22.16 -1.21
N TYR A 189 16.65 21.55 -1.87
CA TYR A 189 15.25 21.95 -1.79
C TYR A 189 14.32 20.78 -1.48
N ILE A 190 13.28 21.04 -0.70
CA ILE A 190 12.16 20.14 -0.45
C ILE A 190 10.91 20.70 -1.12
N LEU A 191 10.20 19.84 -1.86
CA LEU A 191 8.90 20.14 -2.42
C LEU A 191 7.82 19.73 -1.40
N ASN A 192 7.17 20.72 -0.80
CA ASN A 192 6.07 20.52 0.14
C ASN A 192 4.73 20.77 -0.56
N GLY A 193 3.62 20.30 0.02
CA GLY A 193 2.27 20.61 -0.47
C GLY A 193 1.80 19.81 -1.69
N THR A 194 2.50 18.72 -2.03
CA THR A 194 2.07 17.76 -3.06
C THR A 194 1.21 16.66 -2.47
N THR A 195 0.28 16.10 -3.25
CA THR A 195 -0.47 14.89 -2.86
C THR A 195 -0.17 13.73 -3.81
N ALA A 196 -0.04 12.53 -3.26
CA ALA A 196 0.12 11.30 -4.03
C ALA A 196 -1.17 10.92 -4.80
N ALA A 197 -1.10 9.87 -5.61
CA ALA A 197 -2.26 9.34 -6.30
C ALA A 197 -3.38 8.97 -5.30
N LYS A 198 -4.62 9.37 -5.61
CA LYS A 198 -5.77 9.11 -4.72
C LYS A 198 -5.94 7.62 -4.44
N GLY A 199 -6.14 7.29 -3.17
CA GLY A 199 -6.32 5.89 -2.73
C GLY A 199 -5.03 5.07 -2.66
N SER A 200 -3.86 5.65 -2.94
CA SER A 200 -2.58 4.93 -2.83
C SER A 200 -2.10 4.80 -1.38
N GLY A 201 -2.59 5.64 -0.46
CA GLY A 201 -2.07 5.71 0.90
C GLY A 201 -0.58 6.10 1.01
N LEU A 202 0.03 6.52 -0.11
CA LEU A 202 1.43 6.94 -0.16
C LEU A 202 1.58 8.36 0.37
N LYS A 203 2.66 8.56 1.13
CA LYS A 203 3.18 9.87 1.50
C LYS A 203 4.65 9.88 1.11
N ALA A 204 5.14 10.97 0.55
CA ALA A 204 6.53 11.05 0.13
C ALA A 204 7.15 12.38 0.54
N ILE A 205 8.42 12.33 0.92
CA ILE A 205 9.26 13.51 0.99
C ILE A 205 9.93 13.63 -0.37
N ILE A 206 9.75 14.78 -1.01
CA ILE A 206 10.24 15.03 -2.37
C ILE A 206 11.34 16.09 -2.28
N PHE A 207 12.53 15.75 -2.75
CA PHE A 207 13.65 16.67 -2.84
C PHE A 207 13.90 17.08 -4.29
N ILE A 208 14.29 18.31 -4.51
CA ILE A 208 14.63 18.86 -5.84
C ILE A 208 16.14 19.10 -5.89
N GLU A 209 16.74 18.66 -6.98
CA GLU A 209 18.16 18.85 -7.26
C GLU A 209 18.46 20.35 -7.50
N GLU A 210 19.67 20.79 -7.18
CA GLU A 210 20.08 22.21 -7.23
C GLU A 210 19.72 22.91 -8.56
N ASP A 211 19.88 22.20 -9.68
CA ASP A 211 19.62 22.73 -11.02
C ASP A 211 18.14 22.66 -11.45
N GLY A 212 17.25 22.22 -10.56
CA GLY A 212 15.81 22.10 -10.80
C GLY A 212 15.43 21.04 -11.82
N ARG A 213 16.35 20.17 -12.25
CA ARG A 213 16.07 19.12 -13.24
C ARG A 213 15.91 17.74 -12.59
N GLY A 214 16.38 17.56 -11.36
CA GLY A 214 16.30 16.28 -10.65
C GLY A 214 15.25 16.30 -9.55
N ILE A 215 14.56 15.18 -9.40
CA ILE A 215 13.54 14.98 -8.37
C ILE A 215 13.82 13.65 -7.68
N LEU A 216 14.10 13.70 -6.39
CA LEU A 216 14.33 12.55 -5.55
C LEU A 216 13.13 12.34 -4.63
N ILE A 217 12.47 11.21 -4.77
CA ILE A 217 11.24 10.89 -4.05
C ILE A 217 11.54 9.79 -3.04
N THR A 218 11.33 10.11 -1.76
CA THR A 218 11.45 9.18 -0.63
C THR A 218 10.04 8.86 -0.13
N PRO A 219 9.40 7.79 -0.62
CA PRO A 219 8.09 7.38 -0.16
C PRO A 219 8.17 6.79 1.26
N ASN A 220 7.07 6.89 2.01
CA ASN A 220 6.90 6.28 3.33
C ASN A 220 6.84 4.74 3.28
N LYS A 221 6.64 4.17 2.09
CA LYS A 221 6.64 2.74 1.82
C LYS A 221 7.39 2.46 0.51
N GLY A 222 8.21 1.41 0.52
CA GLY A 222 9.00 1.00 -0.64
C GLY A 222 10.32 1.77 -0.76
N ARG A 223 10.92 1.70 -1.95
CA ARG A 223 12.27 2.23 -2.21
C ARG A 223 12.21 3.66 -2.72
N GLN A 224 13.27 4.40 -2.42
CA GLN A 224 13.51 5.72 -2.98
C GLN A 224 13.64 5.64 -4.51
N VAL A 225 13.09 6.63 -5.21
CA VAL A 225 13.14 6.72 -6.68
C VAL A 225 13.59 8.10 -7.12
N TYR A 226 14.26 8.16 -8.26
CA TYR A 226 14.80 9.40 -8.82
C TYR A 226 14.35 9.60 -10.25
N PHE A 227 13.89 10.82 -10.53
CA PHE A 227 13.42 11.26 -11.83
C PHE A 227 14.26 12.43 -12.31
N ARG A 228 14.54 12.46 -13.62
CA ARG A 228 15.24 13.56 -14.27
C ARG A 228 14.40 14.17 -15.38
N LEU A 229 14.40 15.48 -15.43
CA LEU A 229 13.83 16.34 -16.45
C LEU A 229 14.91 16.84 -17.41
N LYS A 230 14.50 17.19 -18.63
CA LYS A 230 15.36 17.90 -19.58
C LYS A 230 15.47 19.39 -19.24
N GLU A 231 14.39 19.96 -18.70
CA GLU A 231 14.25 21.38 -18.43
C GLU A 231 14.07 21.61 -16.92
N SER A 232 14.58 22.74 -16.40
CA SER A 232 14.46 23.09 -14.98
C SER A 232 13.04 23.53 -14.60
N ILE A 233 12.55 23.11 -13.43
CA ILE A 233 11.28 23.57 -12.83
C ILE A 233 11.44 24.76 -11.87
N LEU A 234 12.67 25.27 -11.72
CA LEU A 234 12.98 26.43 -10.89
C LEU A 234 13.03 27.68 -11.76
N THR A 235 12.57 28.80 -11.21
CA THR A 235 12.66 30.15 -11.78
C THR A 235 13.51 31.03 -10.86
N GLY A 236 14.56 31.63 -11.41
CA GLY A 236 15.63 32.28 -10.64
C GLY A 236 16.64 31.27 -10.09
N GLY A 237 17.94 31.55 -10.29
CA GLY A 237 19.07 30.67 -9.99
C GLY A 237 19.32 29.62 -11.08
N ASP A 238 20.33 29.83 -11.93
CA ASP A 238 20.86 28.98 -13.03
C ASP A 238 19.87 28.27 -14.00
N GLY A 239 18.56 28.31 -13.77
CA GLY A 239 17.52 27.63 -14.56
C GLY A 239 17.19 28.28 -15.91
N GLU A 240 17.79 29.44 -16.20
CA GLU A 240 17.68 30.15 -17.50
C GLU A 240 18.99 30.16 -18.30
N ASN A 241 20.12 29.74 -17.73
CA ASN A 241 21.40 29.70 -18.44
C ASN A 241 21.79 28.24 -18.74
N GLY A 242 21.18 27.66 -19.77
CA GLY A 242 21.53 26.34 -20.29
C GLY A 242 20.71 25.93 -21.50
#